data_AF-A0A2D6R2E1-F1
#
_entry.id   AF-A0A2D6R2E1-F1
#
_cell.length_a   1.000
_cell.length_b   1.000
_cell.length_c   1.000
_cell.angle_alpha   90.00
_cell.angle_beta   90.00
_cell.angle_gamma   90.00
#
_symmetry.space_group_name_H-M   'P 1'
#
loop_
_entity.id
_entity.type
_entity.pdbx_description
1 polymer ?
#
loop_
_entity_poly.entity_id
_entity_poly.type
_entity_poly.pdbx_seq_one_letter_code
_entity_poly.pdbx_strand_id
1 'polypeptide(L)' 'MRIETWLNAMKADAEARGLPELAPLLEALAQSTAALRRADWNDAADRPVGDLPAGRRSAEDEASR' A
#
# COMPACT_ATOMS: atom_id res chain seq x y z
N MET A 1 -2.62 4.85 5.51
CA MET A 1 -1.98 4.17 6.67
C MET A 1 -0.50 3.99 6.40
N ARG A 2 0.38 4.37 7.35
CA ARG A 2 1.83 4.20 7.22
C ARG A 2 2.26 2.77 7.58
N ILE A 3 3.19 2.20 6.81
CA ILE A 3 3.63 0.80 6.97
C ILE A 3 4.26 0.60 8.36
N GLU A 4 5.00 1.58 8.86
CA GLU A 4 5.66 1.51 10.18
C GLU A 4 4.64 1.49 11.32
N THR A 5 3.59 2.31 11.21
CA THR A 5 2.51 2.35 12.20
C THR A 5 1.76 1.02 12.25
N TRP A 6 1.53 0.42 11.08
CA TRP A 6 0.91 -0.91 10.98
C TRP A 6 1.82 -2.01 11.56
N LEU A 7 3.11 -2.03 11.19
CA LEU A 7 4.06 -3.04 11.66
C LEU A 7 4.17 -3.02 13.18
N ASN A 8 4.27 -1.84 13.79
CA ASN A 8 4.34 -1.71 15.25
C ASN A 8 3.07 -2.25 15.94
N ALA A 9 1.89 -1.97 15.39
CA ALA A 9 0.63 -2.49 15.93
C ALA A 9 0.56 -4.02 15.83
N MET A 10 1.00 -4.60 14.70
CA MET A 10 0.98 -6.06 14.51
C MET A 10 2.03 -6.78 15.36
N LYS A 11 3.22 -6.19 15.55
CA LYS A 11 4.22 -6.74 16.49
C LYS A 11 3.68 -6.75 17.92
N ALA A 12 3.04 -5.66 18.36
CA ALA A 12 2.42 -5.61 19.69
C ALA A 12 1.28 -6.64 19.86
N ASP A 13 0.46 -6.84 18.83
CA ASP A 13 -0.59 -7.87 18.82
C ASP A 13 -0.01 -9.29 18.85
N ALA A 14 1.07 -9.55 18.10
CA ALA A 14 1.76 -10.85 18.12
C ALA A 14 2.33 -11.17 19.52
N GLU A 15 2.96 -10.19 20.18
CA GLU A 15 3.42 -10.33 21.57
C GLU A 15 2.25 -10.59 22.54
N ALA A 16 1.17 -9.81 22.43
CA ALA A 16 0.00 -9.97 23.28
C ALA A 16 -0.69 -11.34 23.14
N ARG A 17 -0.54 -11.99 21.97
CA ARG A 17 -1.06 -13.33 21.68
C ARG A 17 -0.07 -14.46 21.99
N GLY A 18 1.15 -14.14 22.43
CA GLY A 18 2.20 -15.13 22.68
C GLY A 18 2.73 -15.79 21.42
N LEU A 19 2.77 -15.07 20.30
CA LEU A 19 3.29 -15.50 18.99
C LEU A 19 4.49 -14.65 18.55
N PRO A 20 5.55 -14.50 19.36
CA PRO A 20 6.68 -13.61 19.07
C PRO A 20 7.42 -13.99 17.78
N GLU A 21 7.38 -15.26 17.37
CA GLU A 21 7.97 -15.76 16.13
C GLU A 21 7.35 -15.16 14.86
N LEU A 22 6.18 -14.52 14.95
CA LEU A 22 5.58 -13.80 13.84
C LEU A 22 6.28 -12.47 13.53
N ALA A 23 6.99 -11.88 14.50
CA ALA A 23 7.69 -10.60 14.32
C ALA A 23 8.61 -10.55 13.08
N PRO A 24 9.53 -11.52 12.85
CA PRO A 24 10.37 -11.51 11.65
C PRO A 24 9.57 -11.67 10.34
N LEU A 25 8.46 -12.40 10.35
CA LEU A 25 7.60 -12.55 9.16
C LEU A 25 6.88 -11.23 8.83
N LEU A 26 6.40 -10.53 9.86
CA LEU A 26 5.78 -9.21 9.73
C LEU A 26 6.79 -8.16 9.22
N GLU A 27 8.04 -8.22 9.67
CA GLU A 27 9.12 -7.36 9.19
C GLU A 27 9.43 -7.60 7.71
N ALA A 28 9.54 -8.87 7.28
CA ALA A 28 9.75 -9.21 5.88
C ALA A 28 8.59 -8.72 4.97
N LEU A 29 7.36 -8.83 5.45
CA LEU A 29 6.18 -8.33 4.74
C LEU A 29 6.19 -6.79 4.65
N ALA A 30 6.53 -6.11 5.74
CA ALA A 30 6.65 -4.66 5.74
C ALA A 30 7.71 -4.18 4.74
N GLN A 31 8.88 -4.84 4.71
CA GLN A 31 9.95 -4.53 3.77
C GLN A 31 9.51 -4.74 2.32
N SER A 32 8.87 -5.88 2.03
CA SER A 32 8.37 -6.18 0.67
C SER A 32 7.31 -5.17 0.22
N THR A 33 6.42 -4.77 1.12
CA THR A 33 5.39 -3.76 0.85
C THR A 33 6.00 -2.38 0.63
N ALA A 34 7.00 -1.99 1.42
CA ALA A 34 7.71 -0.73 1.25
C ALA A 34 8.48 -0.68 -0.08
N ALA A 35 9.12 -1.79 -0.48
CA ALA A 35 9.75 -1.91 -1.79
C ALA A 35 8.73 -1.77 -2.92
N LEU A 36 7.56 -2.40 -2.79
CA LEU A 36 6.49 -2.33 -3.79
C LEU A 36 5.93 -0.91 -3.94
N ARG A 37 5.74 -0.17 -2.85
CA ARG A 37 5.24 1.22 -2.90
C ARG A 37 6.25 2.21 -3.47
N ARG A 38 7.54 1.98 -3.22
CA ARG A 38 8.63 2.81 -3.76
C ARG A 38 9.00 2.46 -5.20
N ALA A 39 8.43 1.42 -5.79
CA ALA A 39 8.76 1.03 -7.14
C ALA A 39 8.33 2.14 -8.12
N ASP A 40 9.19 2.46 -9.09
CA ASP A 40 9.02 3.59 -10.02
C ASP A 40 7.71 3.55 -10.83
N TRP A 41 7.11 2.36 -10.98
CA TRP A 41 5.82 2.20 -11.66
C TRP A 41 4.62 2.54 -10.78
N ASN A 42 4.83 2.79 -9.48
CA ASN A 42 3.79 2.81 -8.46
C ASN A 42 3.56 4.19 -7.83
N ASP A 43 3.76 5.27 -8.59
CA ASP A 43 3.56 6.66 -8.16
C ASP A 43 2.14 6.94 -7.60
N ALA A 44 1.16 6.10 -7.93
CA ALA A 44 -0.21 6.23 -7.44
C ALA A 44 -0.44 5.63 -6.04
N ALA A 45 0.47 4.80 -5.52
CA ALA A 45 0.24 4.06 -4.27
C ALA A 45 0.14 4.95 -3.01
N ASP A 46 0.82 6.08 -3.01
CA ASP A 46 0.77 7.05 -1.92
C ASP A 46 -0.19 8.22 -2.21
N ARG A 47 -0.90 8.18 -3.34
CA ARG A 47 -1.79 9.27 -3.74
C ARG A 47 -3.06 9.28 -2.88
N PRO A 48 -3.46 10.43 -2.30
CA PRO A 48 -4.74 10.56 -1.61
C PRO A 48 -5.91 10.25 -2.56
N VAL A 49 -6.95 9.58 -2.05
CA VAL A 49 -8.12 9.15 -2.83
C VAL A 49 -8.84 10.30 -3.55
N GLY A 50 -8.63 11.56 -3.12
CA GLY A 50 -9.21 12.75 -3.74
C GLY A 50 -8.49 13.27 -4.99
N ASP A 51 -7.34 12.69 -5.36
CA ASP A 51 -6.46 13.21 -6.43
C ASP A 51 -6.34 12.24 -7.62
N LEU A 52 -7.27 11.30 -7.71
CA LEU A 52 -7.47 10.47 -8.89
C LEU A 52 -8.11 11.34 -9.97
N PRO A 53 -7.53 11.43 -11.18
CA PRO A 53 -8.16 12.17 -12.27
C PRO A 53 -9.55 11.59 -12.52
N ALA A 54 -10.56 12.45 -12.48
CA ALA A 54 -11.93 12.09 -12.82
C ALA A 54 -11.89 11.33 -14.15
N GLY A 55 -12.33 10.07 -14.10
CA GLY A 55 -12.24 9.02 -15.11
C GLY A 55 -11.75 9.43 -16.51
N ARG A 56 -10.82 8.62 -17.05
CA ARG A 56 -10.73 8.39 -18.50
C ARG A 56 -12.14 8.02 -19.01
N ARG A 57 -12.96 9.03 -19.33
CA ARG A 57 -14.04 8.90 -20.28
C ARG A 57 -13.32 8.69 -21.60
N SER A 58 -13.59 7.52 -22.15
CA SER A 58 -12.98 6.94 -23.31
C SER A 58 -12.71 7.96 -24.41
N ALA A 59 -11.61 7.74 -25.11
CA ALA A 59 -11.31 8.31 -26.42
C ALA A 59 -12.32 7.88 -27.51
N GLU A 60 -13.60 7.66 -27.16
CA GLU A 60 -14.66 7.17 -28.04
C GLU A 60 -15.56 8.31 -28.57
N ASP A 61 -15.59 9.48 -27.92
CA ASP A 61 -16.41 10.62 -28.39
C ASP A 61 -15.76 11.44 -29.54
N GLU A 62 -14.48 11.20 -29.86
CA GLU A 62 -13.79 11.95 -30.94
C GLU A 62 -13.95 11.28 -32.33
N ALA A 63 -14.56 10.09 -32.39
CA ALA A 63 -14.77 9.32 -33.64
C ALA A 63 -16.16 9.50 -34.28
N SER A 64 -17.04 10.33 -33.72
CA SER A 64 -18.31 10.71 -34.35
C SER A 64 -18.39 12.21 -34.56
N ARG A 65 -17.52 12.69 -35.46
CA ARG A 65 -17.76 13.89 -36.27
C ARG A 65 -18.52 13.51 -37.54
#